data_AF-A0A9W8EGF7-F1
#
_entry.id   AF-A0A9W8EGF7-F1
#
_cell.length_a   1.000
_cell.length_b   1.000
_cell.length_c   1.000
_cell.angle_alpha   90.00
_cell.angle_beta   90.00
_cell.angle_gamma   90.00
#
_symmetry.space_group_name_H-M   'P 1'
#
loop_
_entity.id
_entity.type
_entity.pdbx_description
1 polymer ?
#
loop_
_entity_poly.entity_id
_entity_poly.type
_entity_poly.pdbx_seq_one_letter_code
_entity_poly.pdbx_strand_id
1 'polypeptide(L)'
;MNSMLRSAQGAMRRAAATRAMSTSSQKALTIGLIPADGIGREVIPAARQVLEALPSDVMDARLKFVDLDAGFEYFQKHGVALPEQTLAALKGDCDGALFGAVSSPSHKVAGYSSPIVGLRKQMDLYANVRPVISGAAATASRAKRAIDMLIIRENTECLYVKEEALHEGPEGKYAVATRRISEFASRRAGEMAFAMALQRDSMRQMAASERTWKGRPKVTIVH
;
A
#
# COMPACT_ATOMS: atom_id res chain seq x y z
N MET A 1 -36.57 61.47 12.24
CA MET A 1 -36.00 60.93 10.99
C MET A 1 -34.74 60.14 11.32
N ASN A 2 -34.85 58.81 11.21
CA ASN A 2 -33.85 57.71 11.15
C ASN A 2 -32.70 57.71 12.17
N SER A 3 -32.84 57.04 13.32
CA SER A 3 -32.56 55.61 13.60
C SER A 3 -31.07 55.25 13.50
N MET A 4 -30.32 55.31 14.61
CA MET A 4 -30.04 54.18 15.52
C MET A 4 -29.35 52.95 14.88
N LEU A 5 -28.17 52.63 15.42
CA LEU A 5 -27.64 51.29 15.77
C LEU A 5 -26.44 50.70 14.98
N ARG A 6 -25.39 50.40 15.77
CA ARG A 6 -24.27 49.41 15.65
C ARG A 6 -22.99 49.94 14.98
N SER A 7 -21.91 50.31 15.71
CA SER A 7 -20.97 49.50 16.54
C SER A 7 -20.26 48.41 15.71
N ALA A 8 -18.95 48.15 15.76
CA ALA A 8 -17.82 48.59 16.57
C ALA A 8 -16.53 48.07 15.89
N GLN A 9 -15.40 48.55 16.39
CA GLN A 9 -14.02 48.16 16.07
C GLN A 9 -13.73 46.65 16.12
N GLY A 10 -12.68 46.21 15.41
CA GLY A 10 -12.00 44.92 15.61
C GLY A 10 -10.99 44.64 14.47
N ALA A 11 -9.77 45.16 14.53
CA ALA A 11 -8.60 44.48 15.12
C ALA A 11 -8.27 43.11 14.47
N MET A 12 -7.35 43.15 13.50
CA MET A 12 -6.20 42.24 13.33
C MET A 12 -6.30 40.87 14.04
N ARG A 13 -6.68 39.82 13.31
CA ARG A 13 -6.36 38.43 13.67
C ARG A 13 -6.03 37.60 12.43
N ARG A 14 -4.73 37.41 12.20
CA ARG A 14 -4.22 36.25 11.45
C ARG A 14 -4.72 35.00 12.17
N ALA A 15 -5.60 34.24 11.54
CA ALA A 15 -5.97 32.91 12.01
C ALA A 15 -4.80 31.95 11.71
N ALA A 16 -3.72 32.05 12.50
CA ALA A 16 -2.90 30.89 12.76
C ALA A 16 -3.76 29.97 13.62
N ALA A 17 -4.33 28.94 13.00
CA ALA A 17 -4.99 27.86 13.72
C ALA A 17 -3.91 27.12 14.50
N THR A 18 -3.63 27.58 15.72
CA THR A 18 -2.90 26.84 16.73
C THR A 18 -3.69 25.57 16.99
N ARG A 19 -3.26 24.47 16.36
CA ARG A 19 -3.76 23.14 16.64
C ARG A 19 -3.41 22.89 18.12
N ALA A 20 -4.40 23.03 19.00
CA ALA A 20 -4.25 22.70 20.41
C ALA A 20 -3.68 21.28 20.47
N MET A 21 -2.46 21.16 21.01
CA MET A 21 -1.80 19.87 21.17
C MET A 21 -2.67 19.03 22.11
N SER A 22 -3.40 18.10 21.53
CA SER A 22 -4.00 16.98 22.26
C SER A 22 -2.86 16.20 22.89
N THR A 23 -2.72 16.29 24.21
CA THR A 23 -1.85 15.44 25.03
C THR A 23 -2.42 14.03 25.15
N SER A 24 -2.74 13.39 24.02
CA SER A 24 -2.89 11.94 23.98
C SER A 24 -1.47 11.36 23.94
N SER A 25 -1.11 10.48 24.87
CA SER A 25 0.14 9.73 24.74
C SER A 25 0.07 8.89 23.47
N GLN A 26 0.67 9.39 22.39
CA GLN A 26 0.63 8.75 21.08
C GLN A 26 1.30 7.38 21.17
N LYS A 27 0.58 6.33 20.74
CA LYS A 27 1.11 4.96 20.68
C LYS A 27 2.28 4.96 19.69
N ALA A 28 3.42 4.40 20.09
CA ALA A 28 4.52 4.16 19.15
C ALA A 28 4.06 3.13 18.11
N LEU A 29 4.30 3.40 16.83
CA LEU A 29 4.02 2.45 15.75
C LEU A 29 5.23 1.56 15.54
N THR A 30 5.02 0.24 15.52
CA THR A 30 6.06 -0.73 15.23
C THR A 30 5.98 -1.15 13.76
N ILE A 31 7.07 -0.96 13.01
CA ILE A 31 7.17 -1.29 11.59
C ILE A 31 8.14 -2.46 11.41
N GLY A 32 7.65 -3.58 10.87
CA GLY A 32 8.48 -4.70 10.46
C GLY A 32 9.26 -4.39 9.18
N LEU A 33 10.57 -4.54 9.20
CA LEU A 33 11.45 -4.35 8.05
C LEU A 33 11.84 -5.71 7.50
N ILE A 34 11.46 -5.99 6.25
CA ILE A 34 11.75 -7.25 5.57
C ILE A 34 12.53 -6.95 4.29
N PRO A 35 13.87 -6.78 4.37
CA PRO A 35 14.70 -6.52 3.19
C PRO A 35 14.60 -7.62 2.13
N ALA A 36 14.52 -8.87 2.58
CA ALA A 36 14.58 -10.08 1.76
C ALA A 36 15.87 -10.20 0.93
N ASP A 37 15.78 -10.13 -0.40
CA ASP A 37 16.87 -10.45 -1.32
C ASP A 37 17.36 -9.24 -2.13
N GLY A 38 18.61 -9.32 -2.62
CA GLY A 38 19.19 -8.35 -3.55
C GLY A 38 19.05 -6.89 -3.11
N ILE A 39 18.57 -6.03 -4.02
CA ILE A 39 18.41 -4.58 -3.79
C ILE A 39 17.50 -4.24 -2.60
N GLY A 40 16.68 -5.17 -2.12
CA GLY A 40 15.88 -5.00 -0.91
C GLY A 40 16.73 -4.63 0.31
N ARG A 41 17.98 -5.12 0.37
CA ARG A 41 18.96 -4.83 1.42
C ARG A 41 19.57 -3.43 1.33
N GLU A 42 19.34 -2.72 0.24
CA GLU A 42 19.79 -1.34 0.05
C GLU A 42 18.63 -0.36 0.23
N VAL A 43 17.46 -0.65 -0.36
CA VAL A 43 16.32 0.27 -0.34
C VAL A 43 15.57 0.29 0.98
N ILE A 44 15.54 -0.82 1.75
CA ILE A 44 14.87 -0.85 3.06
C ILE A 44 15.63 -0.01 4.10
N PRO A 45 16.97 -0.13 4.25
CA PRO A 45 17.72 0.79 5.11
C PRO A 45 17.57 2.25 4.72
N ALA A 46 17.57 2.58 3.42
CA ALA A 46 17.34 3.95 2.96
C ALA A 46 15.93 4.45 3.33
N ALA A 47 14.89 3.62 3.18
CA ALA A 47 13.53 3.96 3.60
C ALA A 47 13.45 4.19 5.12
N ARG A 48 14.13 3.37 5.93
CA ARG A 48 14.24 3.55 7.38
C ARG A 48 14.86 4.91 7.72
N GLN A 49 15.97 5.28 7.09
CA GLN A 49 16.62 6.58 7.31
C GLN A 49 15.68 7.76 7.02
N VAL A 50 14.92 7.68 5.93
CA VAL A 50 13.91 8.72 5.58
C VAL A 50 12.82 8.80 6.65
N LEU A 51 12.33 7.65 7.13
CA LEU A 51 11.30 7.60 8.17
C LEU A 51 11.79 8.09 9.53
N GLU A 52 13.04 7.79 9.91
CA GLU A 52 13.68 8.27 11.14
C GLU A 52 13.94 9.79 11.10
N ALA A 53 14.14 10.35 9.92
CA ALA A 53 14.35 11.79 9.72
C ALA A 53 13.06 12.61 9.66
N LEU A 54 11.88 11.98 9.71
CA LEU A 54 10.61 12.70 9.70
C LEU A 54 10.46 13.55 10.97
N PRO A 55 10.18 14.86 10.85
CA PRO A 55 10.06 15.72 12.01
C PRO A 55 8.75 15.43 12.76
N SER A 56 8.77 15.66 14.07
CA SER A 56 7.66 15.30 14.98
C SER A 56 6.36 16.05 14.69
N ASP A 57 6.42 17.17 13.98
CA ASP A 57 5.26 17.94 13.53
C ASP A 57 4.58 17.34 12.27
N VAL A 58 5.31 16.54 11.49
CA VAL A 58 4.79 15.77 10.35
C VAL A 58 4.22 14.44 10.81
N MET A 59 4.90 13.78 11.75
CA MET A 59 4.44 12.53 12.35
C MET A 59 4.56 12.57 13.86
N ASP A 60 3.40 12.68 14.50
CA ASP A 60 3.26 12.76 15.97
C ASP A 60 3.47 11.39 16.67
N ALA A 61 3.75 10.33 15.90
CA ALA A 61 3.98 8.97 16.39
C ALA A 61 5.48 8.63 16.41
N ARG A 62 5.96 8.06 17.53
CA ARG A 62 7.30 7.47 17.59
C ARG A 62 7.32 6.17 16.77
N LEU A 63 8.20 6.08 15.78
CA LEU A 63 8.41 4.85 15.03
C LEU A 63 9.39 3.92 15.76
N LYS A 64 9.06 2.64 15.79
CA LYS A 64 9.95 1.54 16.17
C LYS A 64 10.11 0.63 14.97
N PHE A 65 11.28 0.03 14.81
CA PHE A 65 11.56 -0.90 13.72
C PHE A 65 11.93 -2.27 14.28
N VAL A 66 11.43 -3.31 13.62
CA VAL A 66 11.78 -4.71 13.91
C VAL A 66 12.31 -5.32 12.63
N ASP A 67 13.56 -5.77 12.64
CA ASP A 67 14.15 -6.45 11.50
C ASP A 67 13.63 -7.89 11.42
N LEU A 68 13.16 -8.29 10.24
CA LEU A 68 12.49 -9.56 9.99
C LEU A 68 13.02 -10.22 8.72
N ASP A 69 13.07 -11.55 8.74
CA ASP A 69 13.63 -12.34 7.66
C ASP A 69 12.56 -12.95 6.75
N ALA A 70 12.83 -12.95 5.45
CA ALA A 70 12.13 -13.71 4.43
C ALA A 70 12.97 -13.71 3.15
N GLY A 71 12.60 -14.51 2.15
CA GLY A 71 13.22 -14.43 0.82
C GLY A 71 13.73 -15.76 0.30
N PHE A 72 14.23 -15.73 -0.92
CA PHE A 72 14.83 -16.90 -1.56
C PHE A 72 16.21 -17.22 -0.98
N GLU A 73 17.02 -16.22 -0.66
CA GLU A 73 18.32 -16.45 -0.02
C GLU A 73 18.15 -17.03 1.40
N TYR A 74 17.11 -16.58 2.11
CA TYR A 74 16.77 -17.17 3.41
C TYR A 74 16.32 -18.63 3.26
N PHE A 75 15.50 -18.94 2.24
CA PHE A 75 15.14 -20.31 1.89
C PHE A 75 16.36 -21.19 1.59
N GLN A 76 17.34 -20.69 0.83
CA GLN A 76 18.55 -21.47 0.52
C GLN A 76 19.35 -21.86 1.77
N LYS A 77 19.31 -21.04 2.82
CA LYS A 77 20.03 -21.28 4.08
C LYS A 77 19.25 -22.13 5.08
N HIS A 78 17.92 -21.97 5.13
CA HIS A 78 17.09 -22.53 6.21
C HIS A 78 15.98 -23.48 5.73
N GLY A 79 15.83 -23.68 4.42
CA GLY A 79 14.80 -24.53 3.83
C GLY A 79 13.37 -23.94 3.86
N VAL A 80 13.18 -22.71 4.35
CA VAL A 80 11.88 -22.03 4.43
C VAL A 80 12.00 -20.60 3.91
N ALA A 81 11.08 -20.15 3.05
CA ALA A 81 11.15 -18.79 2.46
C ALA A 81 10.48 -17.71 3.31
N LEU A 82 9.48 -18.10 4.10
CA LEU A 82 8.74 -17.23 5.01
C LEU A 82 8.71 -17.91 6.39
N PRO A 83 9.60 -17.52 7.31
CA PRO A 83 9.67 -18.08 8.67
C PRO A 83 8.39 -17.82 9.46
N GLU A 84 8.01 -18.77 10.32
CA GLU A 84 6.87 -18.59 11.23
C GLU A 84 7.12 -17.46 12.23
N GLN A 85 8.37 -17.25 12.65
CA GLN A 85 8.78 -16.15 13.53
C GLN A 85 8.44 -14.79 12.90
N THR A 86 8.69 -14.63 11.59
CA THR A 86 8.34 -13.41 10.86
C THR A 86 6.83 -13.18 10.85
N LEU A 87 6.04 -14.23 10.62
CA LEU A 87 4.57 -14.13 10.68
C LEU A 87 4.06 -13.81 12.08
N ALA A 88 4.64 -14.42 13.11
CA ALA A 88 4.28 -14.18 14.51
C ALA A 88 4.56 -12.73 14.91
N ALA A 89 5.75 -12.22 14.61
CA ALA A 89 6.12 -10.82 14.88
C ALA A 89 5.22 -9.83 14.14
N LEU A 90 4.88 -10.11 12.86
CA LEU A 90 3.96 -9.27 12.10
C LEU A 90 2.54 -9.23 12.67
N LYS A 91 2.04 -10.35 13.21
CA LYS A 91 0.69 -10.46 13.77
C LYS A 91 0.59 -9.93 15.20
N GLY A 92 1.64 -10.11 16.00
CA GLY A 92 1.64 -9.78 17.43
C GLY A 92 2.18 -8.38 17.75
N ASP A 93 3.27 -7.98 17.08
CA ASP A 93 4.10 -6.87 17.54
C ASP A 93 4.12 -5.67 16.58
N CYS A 94 3.74 -5.87 15.31
CA CYS A 94 3.83 -4.86 14.26
C CYS A 94 2.47 -4.23 13.94
N ASP A 95 2.47 -2.90 13.73
CA ASP A 95 1.32 -2.16 13.18
C ASP A 95 1.39 -2.06 11.64
N GLY A 96 2.57 -2.30 11.05
CA GLY A 96 2.78 -2.30 9.60
C GLY A 96 4.12 -2.92 9.22
N ALA A 97 4.39 -3.06 7.92
CA ALA A 97 5.66 -3.60 7.44
C ALA A 97 6.11 -3.02 6.10
N LEU A 98 7.42 -2.95 5.91
CA LEU A 98 8.07 -2.65 4.63
C LEU A 98 8.73 -3.92 4.11
N PHE A 99 8.32 -4.36 2.92
CA PHE A 99 8.91 -5.51 2.23
C PHE A 99 9.74 -5.03 1.05
N GLY A 100 10.99 -5.48 0.96
CA GLY A 100 11.93 -5.15 -0.11
C GLY A 100 11.62 -5.94 -1.40
N ALA A 101 12.55 -6.78 -1.82
CA ALA A 101 12.43 -7.56 -3.06
C ALA A 101 12.73 -9.03 -2.79
N VAL A 102 12.08 -9.93 -3.54
CA VAL A 102 12.36 -11.37 -3.47
C VAL A 102 12.88 -11.87 -4.82
N SER A 103 13.99 -12.58 -4.79
CA SER A 103 14.64 -13.20 -5.96
C SER A 103 13.94 -14.52 -6.30
N SER A 104 12.70 -14.45 -6.78
CA SER A 104 11.92 -15.65 -7.08
C SER A 104 12.58 -16.47 -8.20
N PRO A 105 12.77 -17.79 -8.02
CA PRO A 105 13.37 -18.65 -9.03
C PRO A 105 12.51 -18.72 -10.29
N SER A 106 13.14 -18.82 -11.46
CA SER A 106 12.47 -18.92 -12.76
C SER A 106 11.84 -20.29 -13.03
N HIS A 107 12.15 -21.28 -12.20
CA HIS A 107 11.63 -22.65 -12.28
C HIS A 107 11.09 -23.08 -10.91
N LYS A 108 10.29 -24.15 -10.91
CA LYS A 108 9.75 -24.72 -9.67
C LYS A 108 10.89 -25.32 -8.84
N VAL A 109 11.08 -24.81 -7.63
CA VAL A 109 12.00 -25.35 -6.64
C VAL A 109 11.18 -26.08 -5.57
N ALA A 110 11.51 -27.35 -5.31
CA ALA A 110 10.80 -28.15 -4.31
C ALA A 110 10.92 -27.49 -2.92
N GLY A 111 9.81 -27.41 -2.18
CA GLY A 111 9.75 -26.75 -0.86
C GLY A 111 9.69 -25.22 -0.89
N TYR A 112 9.98 -24.56 -2.02
CA TYR A 112 9.88 -23.12 -2.13
C TYR A 112 8.45 -22.68 -2.50
N SER A 113 7.95 -21.70 -1.76
CA SER A 113 6.77 -20.91 -2.17
C SER A 113 7.08 -19.43 -1.98
N SER A 114 6.47 -18.59 -2.82
CA SER A 114 6.76 -17.15 -2.79
C SER A 114 6.39 -16.53 -1.43
N PRO A 115 7.35 -15.97 -0.68
CA PRO A 115 7.09 -15.46 0.66
C PRO A 115 6.13 -14.28 0.65
N ILE A 116 6.17 -13.42 -0.37
CA ILE A 116 5.24 -12.29 -0.47
C ILE A 116 3.80 -12.75 -0.73
N VAL A 117 3.60 -13.82 -1.50
CA VAL A 117 2.27 -14.42 -1.72
C VAL A 117 1.77 -15.06 -0.42
N GLY A 118 2.64 -15.82 0.26
CA GLY A 118 2.34 -16.41 1.57
C GLY A 118 1.95 -15.35 2.59
N LEU A 119 2.75 -14.29 2.73
CA LEU A 119 2.52 -13.18 3.65
C LEU A 119 1.17 -12.50 3.38
N ARG A 120 0.88 -12.16 2.12
CA ARG A 120 -0.40 -11.55 1.74
C ARG A 120 -1.60 -12.40 2.11
N LYS A 121 -1.51 -13.72 1.90
CA LYS A 121 -2.57 -14.67 2.28
C LYS A 121 -2.71 -14.77 3.79
N GLN A 122 -1.61 -14.93 4.52
CA GLN A 122 -1.58 -15.12 5.97
C GLN A 122 -2.00 -13.88 6.77
N MET A 123 -1.90 -12.71 6.16
CA MET A 123 -2.26 -11.41 6.74
C MET A 123 -3.55 -10.82 6.14
N ASP A 124 -4.28 -11.58 5.30
CA ASP A 124 -5.46 -11.13 4.53
C ASP A 124 -5.27 -9.75 3.84
N LEU A 125 -4.09 -9.53 3.23
CA LEU A 125 -3.76 -8.33 2.45
C LEU A 125 -4.39 -8.41 1.06
N TYR A 126 -5.71 -8.25 1.03
CA TYR A 126 -6.55 -8.55 -0.11
C TYR A 126 -6.47 -7.56 -1.28
N ALA A 127 -5.99 -6.35 -1.03
CA ALA A 127 -5.89 -5.31 -2.03
C ALA A 127 -4.42 -5.02 -2.35
N ASN A 128 -4.05 -5.15 -3.61
CA ASN A 128 -2.82 -4.59 -4.13
C ASN A 128 -3.09 -3.17 -4.64
N VAL A 129 -2.68 -2.18 -3.85
CA VAL A 129 -2.89 -0.75 -4.12
C VAL A 129 -1.64 -0.18 -4.81
N ARG A 130 -1.79 0.36 -6.01
CA ARG A 130 -0.67 0.82 -6.85
C ARG A 130 -0.92 2.25 -7.37
N PRO A 131 -0.40 3.27 -6.66
CA PRO A 131 -0.39 4.64 -7.17
C PRO A 131 0.54 4.75 -8.39
N VAL A 132 0.05 5.39 -9.46
CA VAL A 132 0.82 5.71 -10.66
C VAL A 132 0.66 7.21 -10.91
N ILE A 133 1.68 7.97 -10.53
CA ILE A 133 1.67 9.43 -10.58
C ILE A 133 2.90 9.89 -11.34
N SER A 134 2.72 10.77 -12.33
CA SER A 134 3.82 11.44 -13.00
C SER A 134 4.55 12.35 -12.00
N GLY A 135 5.85 12.13 -11.81
CA GLY A 135 6.67 13.01 -10.96
C GLY A 135 6.80 14.42 -11.54
N ALA A 136 7.10 15.39 -10.68
CA ALA A 136 7.25 16.80 -11.07
C ALA A 136 8.30 17.02 -12.19
N ALA A 137 9.31 16.15 -12.29
CA ALA A 137 10.33 16.17 -13.35
C ALA A 137 9.93 15.40 -14.63
N ALA A 138 8.86 14.58 -14.61
CA ALA A 138 8.42 13.78 -15.75
C ALA A 138 7.72 14.61 -16.85
N THR A 139 7.39 15.87 -16.54
CA THR A 139 6.89 16.87 -17.50
C THR A 139 7.99 17.36 -18.45
N ALA A 140 9.27 17.07 -18.17
CA ALA A 140 10.38 17.69 -18.89
C ALA A 140 10.93 16.93 -20.11
N SER A 141 10.63 15.64 -20.36
CA SER A 141 11.26 15.00 -21.55
C SER A 141 10.58 13.86 -22.31
N ARG A 142 9.56 13.13 -21.81
CA ARG A 142 8.98 12.01 -22.61
C ARG A 142 7.48 11.74 -22.52
N ALA A 143 6.78 12.18 -21.47
CA ALA A 143 5.34 11.93 -21.35
C ALA A 143 4.53 13.11 -21.93
N LYS A 144 3.79 12.88 -23.03
CA LYS A 144 2.89 13.89 -23.62
C LYS A 144 1.69 14.25 -22.72
N ARG A 145 1.40 13.44 -21.69
CA ARG A 145 0.28 13.62 -20.75
C ARG A 145 0.70 13.18 -19.35
N ALA A 146 0.38 13.99 -18.36
CA ALA A 146 0.56 13.62 -16.96
C ALA A 146 -0.46 12.56 -16.54
N ILE A 147 -0.03 11.61 -15.70
CA ILE A 147 -0.83 10.51 -15.17
C ILE A 147 -1.00 10.71 -13.68
N ASP A 148 -2.23 10.54 -13.19
CA ASP A 148 -2.55 10.46 -11.77
C ASP A 148 -3.67 9.42 -11.60
N MET A 149 -3.27 8.17 -11.37
CA MET A 149 -4.17 7.02 -11.27
C MET A 149 -3.82 6.17 -10.06
N LEU A 150 -4.83 5.52 -9.48
CA LEU A 150 -4.66 4.52 -8.44
C LEU A 150 -5.27 3.21 -8.91
N ILE A 151 -4.45 2.16 -9.04
CA ILE A 151 -4.94 0.82 -9.36
C ILE A 151 -5.23 0.09 -8.05
N ILE A 152 -6.46 -0.39 -7.88
CA ILE A 152 -6.87 -1.30 -6.81
C ILE A 152 -7.08 -2.66 -7.44
N ARG A 153 -6.14 -3.57 -7.19
CA ARG A 153 -6.21 -4.95 -7.68
C ARG A 153 -6.68 -5.87 -6.56
N GLU A 154 -7.77 -6.59 -6.80
CA GLU A 154 -8.16 -7.77 -6.00
C GLU A 154 -7.03 -8.82 -6.09
N ASN A 155 -6.62 -9.34 -4.94
CA ASN A 155 -5.37 -10.06 -4.79
C ASN A 155 -5.50 -11.40 -4.03
N THR A 156 -6.70 -11.99 -4.01
CA THR A 156 -6.97 -13.26 -3.32
C THR A 156 -7.49 -14.38 -4.22
N GLU A 157 -8.13 -14.06 -5.35
CA GLU A 157 -8.79 -15.07 -6.21
C GLU A 157 -8.47 -14.90 -7.70
N CYS A 158 -9.45 -15.00 -8.60
CA CYS A 158 -9.28 -15.14 -10.05
C CYS A 158 -8.55 -16.45 -10.40
N LEU A 159 -7.69 -16.45 -11.42
CA LEU A 159 -6.83 -17.60 -11.75
C LEU A 159 -5.74 -17.84 -10.67
N TYR A 160 -5.56 -16.92 -9.72
CA TYR A 160 -4.55 -17.06 -8.66
C TYR A 160 -4.95 -18.05 -7.56
N VAL A 161 -6.13 -18.68 -7.64
CA VAL A 161 -6.48 -19.83 -6.79
C VAL A 161 -5.62 -21.05 -7.07
N LYS A 162 -4.98 -21.12 -8.26
CA LYS A 162 -4.06 -22.21 -8.67
C LYS A 162 -4.68 -23.60 -8.59
N GLU A 163 -5.97 -23.68 -8.92
CA GLU A 163 -6.69 -24.94 -9.07
C GLU A 163 -6.59 -25.35 -10.54
N GLU A 164 -5.63 -26.24 -10.81
CA GLU A 164 -5.25 -26.68 -12.16
C GLU A 164 -5.23 -28.21 -12.22
N ALA A 165 -5.72 -28.77 -13.33
CA ALA A 165 -5.73 -30.21 -13.58
C ALA A 165 -5.29 -30.52 -15.01
N LEU A 166 -4.49 -31.58 -15.16
CA LEU A 166 -4.11 -32.13 -16.46
C LEU A 166 -4.97 -33.37 -16.72
N HIS A 167 -5.52 -33.43 -17.93
CA HIS A 167 -6.40 -34.51 -18.37
C HIS A 167 -5.88 -35.11 -19.67
N GLU A 168 -6.27 -36.37 -19.92
CA GLU A 168 -6.05 -37.05 -21.19
C GLU A 168 -7.41 -37.31 -21.83
N GLY A 169 -7.60 -36.79 -23.04
CA GLY A 169 -8.82 -36.97 -23.83
C GLY A 169 -8.54 -37.69 -25.16
N PRO A 170 -9.60 -37.97 -25.94
CA PRO A 170 -9.47 -38.66 -27.24
C PRO A 170 -8.55 -37.95 -28.25
N GLU A 171 -8.41 -36.63 -28.13
CA GLU A 171 -7.57 -35.77 -28.99
C GLU A 171 -6.19 -35.45 -28.37
N GLY A 172 -5.86 -36.05 -27.22
CA GLY A 172 -4.60 -35.83 -26.51
C GLY A 172 -4.77 -35.10 -25.17
N LYS A 173 -3.66 -34.54 -24.66
CA LYS A 173 -3.61 -33.90 -23.34
C LYS A 173 -4.25 -32.52 -23.36
N TYR A 174 -5.06 -32.20 -22.36
CA TYR A 174 -5.60 -30.86 -22.15
C TYR A 174 -5.49 -30.46 -20.68
N ALA A 175 -5.35 -29.15 -20.43
CA ALA A 175 -5.26 -28.59 -19.08
C ALA A 175 -6.49 -27.74 -18.78
N VAL A 176 -6.98 -27.83 -17.55
CA VAL A 176 -8.09 -27.03 -17.03
C VAL A 176 -7.59 -26.20 -15.87
N ALA A 177 -7.91 -24.91 -15.87
CA ALA A 177 -7.61 -23.99 -14.77
C ALA A 177 -8.90 -23.29 -14.33
N THR A 178 -9.14 -23.23 -13.02
CA THR A 178 -10.35 -22.61 -12.46
C THR A 178 -10.11 -21.12 -12.20
N ARG A 179 -10.95 -20.27 -12.80
CA ARG A 179 -11.07 -18.85 -12.44
C ARG A 179 -12.20 -18.69 -11.43
N ARG A 180 -11.87 -18.38 -10.17
CA ARG A 180 -12.86 -18.10 -9.13
C ARG A 180 -13.06 -16.59 -8.97
N ILE A 181 -14.30 -16.13 -9.01
CA ILE A 181 -14.68 -14.75 -8.68
C ILE A 181 -15.83 -14.83 -7.67
N SER A 182 -15.63 -14.30 -6.47
CA SER A 182 -16.61 -14.31 -5.39
C SER A 182 -17.17 -12.92 -5.13
N GLU A 183 -18.43 -12.88 -4.71
CA GLU A 183 -19.07 -11.64 -4.28
C GLU A 183 -18.31 -10.98 -3.13
N PHE A 184 -17.84 -11.78 -2.16
CA PHE A 184 -17.11 -11.30 -1.00
C PHE A 184 -15.83 -10.52 -1.38
N ALA A 185 -14.95 -11.13 -2.18
CA ALA A 185 -13.69 -10.49 -2.57
C ALA A 185 -13.91 -9.30 -3.51
N SER A 186 -14.86 -9.43 -4.44
CA SER A 186 -15.22 -8.36 -5.38
C SER A 186 -15.79 -7.13 -4.64
N ARG A 187 -16.68 -7.35 -3.67
CA ARG A 187 -17.32 -6.27 -2.90
C ARG A 187 -16.30 -5.47 -2.11
N ARG A 188 -15.44 -6.12 -1.31
CA ARG A 188 -14.43 -5.42 -0.49
C ARG A 188 -13.39 -4.66 -1.32
N ALA A 189 -13.05 -5.16 -2.52
CA ALA A 189 -12.18 -4.46 -3.46
C ALA A 189 -12.88 -3.22 -4.06
N GLY A 190 -14.17 -3.33 -4.39
CA GLY A 190 -14.99 -2.20 -4.85
C GLY A 190 -15.16 -1.13 -3.77
N GLU A 191 -15.48 -1.51 -2.54
CA GLU A 191 -15.60 -0.61 -1.39
C GLU A 191 -14.30 0.16 -1.14
N MET A 192 -13.14 -0.53 -1.16
CA MET A 192 -11.82 0.10 -1.09
C MET A 192 -11.63 1.13 -2.20
N ALA A 193 -12.00 0.80 -3.44
CA ALA A 193 -11.84 1.70 -4.58
C ALA A 193 -12.67 2.98 -4.43
N PHE A 194 -13.93 2.88 -3.97
CA PHE A 194 -14.75 4.05 -3.68
C PHE A 194 -14.20 4.87 -2.51
N ALA A 195 -13.81 4.22 -1.41
CA ALA A 195 -13.23 4.89 -0.24
C ALA A 195 -11.96 5.68 -0.62
N MET A 196 -11.04 5.06 -1.38
CA MET A 196 -9.83 5.74 -1.83
C MET A 196 -10.10 6.85 -2.86
N ALA A 197 -11.13 6.70 -3.71
CA ALA A 197 -11.53 7.77 -4.63
C ALA A 197 -12.01 9.02 -3.88
N LEU A 198 -12.82 8.84 -2.83
CA LEU A 198 -13.31 9.91 -1.96
C LEU A 198 -12.18 10.52 -1.12
N GLN A 199 -11.31 9.71 -0.52
CA GLN A 199 -10.16 10.18 0.26
C GLN A 199 -9.22 11.04 -0.61
N ARG A 200 -8.91 10.57 -1.82
CA ARG A 200 -8.10 11.34 -2.79
C ARG A 200 -8.79 12.62 -3.21
N ASP A 201 -10.12 12.65 -3.29
CA ASP A 201 -10.85 13.88 -3.57
C ASP A 201 -10.75 14.90 -2.45
N SER A 202 -10.91 14.46 -1.21
CA SER A 202 -10.71 15.30 -0.03
C SER A 202 -9.29 15.88 0.01
N MET A 203 -8.26 15.04 -0.24
CA MET A 203 -6.87 15.50 -0.33
C MET A 203 -6.67 16.53 -1.45
N ARG A 204 -7.30 16.35 -2.61
CA ARG A 204 -7.27 17.32 -3.73
C ARG A 204 -7.93 18.65 -3.37
N GLN A 205 -8.98 18.64 -2.55
CA GLN A 205 -9.66 19.86 -2.12
C GLN A 205 -8.82 20.66 -1.10
N MET A 206 -7.98 19.98 -0.32
CA MET A 206 -7.09 20.59 0.68
C MET A 206 -5.77 21.13 0.10
N ALA A 207 -5.26 20.54 -0.98
CA ALA A 207 -3.97 20.91 -1.57
C ALA A 207 -4.07 22.16 -2.48
N ALA A 208 -3.20 23.15 -2.26
CA ALA A 208 -3.10 24.37 -3.09
C ALA A 208 -2.31 24.19 -4.41
N SER A 209 -1.82 22.98 -4.69
CA SER A 209 -0.95 22.71 -5.85
C SER A 209 -1.70 22.55 -7.17
N GLU A 210 -0.98 22.77 -8.27
CA GLU A 210 -1.49 22.58 -9.63
C GLU A 210 -1.99 21.15 -9.85
N ARG A 211 -3.20 21.02 -10.42
CA ARG A 211 -3.96 19.77 -10.46
C ARG A 211 -3.69 18.98 -11.73
N THR A 212 -3.36 17.70 -11.59
CA THR A 212 -3.30 16.75 -12.72
C THR A 212 -4.70 16.30 -13.16
N TRP A 213 -5.60 16.02 -12.21
CA TRP A 213 -7.01 15.65 -12.47
C TRP A 213 -7.96 16.75 -11.98
N LYS A 214 -8.84 17.24 -12.87
CA LYS A 214 -9.80 18.32 -12.58
C LYS A 214 -11.26 17.87 -12.54
N GLY A 215 -11.54 16.60 -12.86
CA GLY A 215 -12.90 16.05 -12.85
C GLY A 215 -13.36 15.63 -11.46
N ARG A 216 -14.63 15.17 -11.36
CA ARG A 216 -15.15 14.47 -10.18
C ARG A 216 -14.33 13.20 -9.88
N PRO A 217 -14.30 12.71 -8.63
CA PRO A 217 -13.73 11.40 -8.34
C PRO A 217 -14.41 10.35 -9.22
N LYS A 218 -13.59 9.50 -9.85
CA LYS A 218 -14.05 8.49 -10.80
C LYS A 218 -13.45 7.15 -10.43
N VAL A 219 -14.32 6.14 -10.33
CA VAL A 219 -13.93 4.74 -10.27
C VAL A 219 -14.23 4.12 -11.62
N THR A 220 -13.27 3.40 -12.19
CA THR A 220 -13.44 2.65 -13.43
C THR A 220 -13.31 1.17 -13.10
N ILE A 221 -14.40 0.43 -13.26
CA ILE A 221 -14.43 -1.02 -13.07
C ILE A 221 -13.88 -1.67 -14.35
N VAL A 222 -12.93 -2.59 -14.19
CA VAL A 222 -12.36 -3.38 -15.28
C VAL A 222 -12.98 -4.77 -15.22
N HIS A 223 -13.48 -5.28 -16.34
CA HIS A 223 -14.17 -6.56 -16.44
C HIS A 223 -13.70 -7.39 -17.63
#